data_AF-A0A3D1ABY8-F1
#
_entry.id   AF-A0A3D1ABY8-F1
#
_cell.length_a   1.000
_cell.length_b   1.000
_cell.length_c   1.000
_cell.angle_alpha   90.00
_cell.angle_beta   90.00
_cell.angle_gamma   90.00
#
_symmetry.space_group_name_H-M   'P 1'
#
loop_
_entity.id
_entity.type
_entity.pdbx_description
1 polymer ?
#
loop_
_entity_poly.entity_id
_entity_poly.type
_entity_poly.pdbx_seq_one_letter_code
_entity_poly.pdbx_strand_id
1 'polypeptide(L)'
;RSADIFLGVPFNIASYALLLQMMAQVTGLETGDFVHTLGDAHIYTNHLEQIKLQLSRPPRPLPMMLINPEVKDIFGFRYEDFDLINYDPHPHIKGTVSV
;
A
#
# COMPACT_ATOMS: atom_id res chain seq x y z
N ARG A 1 14.36 0.12 -7.47
CA ARG A 1 15.76 -0.38 -7.50
C ARG A 1 15.95 -1.70 -6.74
N SER A 2 15.46 -1.80 -5.52
CA SER A 2 15.57 -2.95 -4.62
C SER A 2 14.24 -3.03 -3.87
N ALA A 3 13.64 -4.20 -3.77
CA ALA A 3 12.28 -4.40 -3.30
C ALA A 3 12.18 -5.65 -2.42
N ASP A 4 12.11 -5.42 -1.10
CA ASP A 4 11.73 -6.45 -0.14
C ASP A 4 10.26 -6.80 -0.35
N ILE A 5 10.00 -7.99 -0.87
CA ILE A 5 8.66 -8.44 -1.24
C ILE A 5 7.72 -8.55 -0.02
N PHE A 6 8.25 -8.85 1.17
CA PHE A 6 7.41 -9.15 2.33
C PHE A 6 7.09 -7.91 3.16
N LEU A 7 8.09 -7.07 3.45
CA LEU A 7 7.86 -5.86 4.25
C LEU A 7 7.71 -4.63 3.36
N GLY A 8 8.71 -4.31 2.53
CA GLY A 8 8.77 -3.04 1.81
C GLY A 8 7.67 -2.86 0.76
N VAL A 9 7.51 -3.84 -0.13
CA VAL A 9 6.62 -3.74 -1.30
C VAL A 9 5.16 -3.49 -0.92
N PRO A 10 4.56 -4.17 0.08
CA PRO A 10 3.19 -3.85 0.51
C PRO A 10 3.01 -2.39 0.93
N PHE A 11 3.94 -1.82 1.70
CA PHE A 11 3.90 -0.39 2.06
C PHE A 11 4.08 0.51 0.85
N ASN A 12 4.98 0.15 -0.08
CA ASN A 12 5.23 0.95 -1.28
C ASN A 12 4.00 1.00 -2.20
N ILE A 13 3.28 -0.12 -2.37
CA ILE A 13 2.05 -0.16 -3.17
C ILE A 13 1.01 0.79 -2.59
N ALA A 14 0.71 0.67 -1.29
CA ALA A 14 -0.28 1.53 -0.64
C ALA A 14 0.14 3.01 -0.66
N SER A 15 1.41 3.31 -0.38
CA SER A 15 1.92 4.67 -0.33
C SER A 15 1.84 5.39 -1.68
N TYR A 16 2.27 4.74 -2.77
CA TYR A 16 2.25 5.38 -4.09
C TYR A 16 0.87 5.37 -4.74
N ALA A 17 0.02 4.39 -4.45
CA ALA A 17 -1.39 4.43 -4.84
C ALA A 17 -2.13 5.60 -4.16
N LEU A 18 -1.88 5.83 -2.86
CA LEU A 18 -2.45 6.97 -2.15
C LEU A 18 -1.93 8.30 -2.71
N LEU A 19 -0.62 8.41 -2.97
CA LEU A 19 -0.05 9.60 -3.59
C LEU A 19 -0.67 9.87 -4.98
N LEU A 20 -0.89 8.84 -5.79
CA LEU A 20 -1.59 8.96 -7.08
C LEU A 20 -2.99 9.54 -6.89
N GLN A 21 -3.77 9.04 -5.91
CA GLN A 21 -5.10 9.56 -5.59
C GLN A 21 -5.07 11.03 -5.11
N MET A 22 -4.14 11.37 -4.20
CA MET A 22 -3.97 12.75 -3.71
C MET A 22 -3.60 13.71 -4.85
N MET A 23 -2.66 13.31 -5.72
CA MET A 23 -2.23 14.12 -6.86
C MET A 23 -3.37 14.32 -7.86
N ALA A 24 -4.13 13.27 -8.17
CA ALA A 24 -5.29 13.36 -9.04
C ALA A 24 -6.30 14.39 -8.50
N GLN A 25 -6.64 14.31 -7.20
CA GLN A 25 -7.58 15.24 -6.57
C GLN A 25 -7.13 16.71 -6.66
N VAL A 26 -5.90 17.03 -6.26
CA VAL A 26 -5.43 18.43 -6.20
C VAL A 26 -5.14 19.02 -7.59
N THR A 27 -4.98 18.18 -8.60
CA THR A 27 -4.81 18.61 -10.00
C THR A 27 -6.13 18.59 -10.80
N GLY A 28 -7.24 18.16 -10.19
CA GLY A 28 -8.54 18.05 -10.86
C GLY A 28 -8.59 16.94 -11.92
N LEU A 29 -7.76 15.92 -11.78
CA LEU A 29 -7.69 14.75 -12.65
C LEU A 29 -8.33 13.52 -11.99
N GLU A 30 -8.51 12.47 -12.78
CA GLU A 30 -8.93 11.15 -12.29
C GLU A 30 -7.72 10.21 -12.16
N THR A 31 -7.79 9.25 -11.25
CA THR A 31 -6.75 8.23 -11.12
C THR A 31 -6.79 7.24 -12.29
N GLY A 32 -5.64 7.04 -12.92
CA GLY A 32 -5.42 5.92 -13.85
C GLY A 32 -4.79 4.71 -13.15
N ASP A 33 -3.95 3.99 -13.89
CA ASP A 33 -3.25 2.81 -13.39
C ASP A 33 -2.03 3.17 -12.53
N PHE A 34 -1.88 2.47 -11.40
CA PHE A 34 -0.63 2.45 -10.66
C PHE A 34 0.28 1.33 -11.19
N VAL A 35 1.39 1.70 -11.83
CA VAL A 35 2.38 0.76 -12.38
C VAL A 35 3.64 0.77 -11.50
N HIS A 36 3.94 -0.36 -10.86
CA HIS A 36 5.09 -0.51 -9.97
C HIS A 36 6.14 -1.44 -10.56
N THR A 37 7.22 -0.86 -11.10
CA THR A 37 8.35 -1.61 -11.66
C THR A 37 9.41 -1.86 -10.59
N LEU A 38 9.74 -3.14 -10.37
CA LEU A 38 10.77 -3.56 -9.43
C LEU A 38 12.08 -3.84 -10.17
N GLY A 39 13.21 -3.50 -9.54
CA GLY A 39 14.54 -3.85 -10.04
C GLY A 39 14.96 -5.22 -9.49
N ASP A 40 15.67 -5.19 -8.37
CA ASP A 40 15.94 -6.39 -7.58
C ASP A 40 14.75 -6.68 -6.63
N ALA A 41 13.89 -7.62 -7.02
CA ALA A 41 12.82 -8.13 -6.18
C ALA A 41 13.29 -9.37 -5.41
N HIS A 42 13.31 -9.28 -4.08
CA HIS A 42 13.92 -10.30 -3.23
C HIS A 42 13.12 -10.58 -1.95
N ILE A 43 13.43 -11.74 -1.36
CA ILE A 43 12.88 -12.20 -0.08
C ILE A 43 14.04 -12.41 0.89
N TYR A 44 13.95 -11.86 2.09
CA TYR A 44 14.90 -12.20 3.15
C TYR A 44 14.60 -13.59 3.74
N THR A 45 15.65 -14.35 4.04
CA THR A 45 15.52 -15.75 4.48
C THR A 45 14.83 -15.90 5.84
N ASN A 46 14.90 -14.88 6.71
CA ASN A 46 14.17 -14.81 7.97
C ASN A 46 12.66 -14.57 7.81
N HIS A 47 12.14 -14.39 6.60
CA HIS A 47 10.71 -14.19 6.31
C HIS A 47 10.03 -15.39 5.64
N LEU A 48 10.74 -16.49 5.39
CA LEU A 48 10.20 -17.60 4.59
C LEU A 48 8.93 -18.23 5.20
N GLU A 49 8.88 -18.42 6.52
CA GLU A 49 7.71 -19.00 7.18
C GLU A 49 6.50 -18.05 7.18
N GLN A 50 6.74 -16.75 7.33
CA GLN A 50 5.73 -15.71 7.23
C GLN A 50 5.11 -15.65 5.83
N ILE A 51 5.95 -15.74 4.79
CA ILE A 51 5.50 -15.72 3.40
C ILE A 51 4.70 -16.99 3.09
N LYS A 52 5.15 -18.16 3.52
CA LYS A 52 4.37 -19.41 3.36
C LYS A 52 2.99 -19.30 4.02
N LEU A 53 2.92 -18.72 5.22
CA LEU A 53 1.64 -18.45 5.89
C LEU A 53 0.78 -17.43 5.14
N GLN A 54 1.38 -16.40 4.53
CA GLN A 54 0.64 -15.41 3.74
C GLN A 54 0.07 -16.05 2.48
N LEU A 55 0.85 -16.88 1.78
CA LEU A 55 0.45 -17.57 0.55
C LEU A 55 -0.61 -18.65 0.77
N SER A 56 -0.77 -19.16 1.99
CA SER A 56 -1.85 -20.11 2.32
C SER A 56 -3.20 -19.45 2.53
N ARG A 57 -3.27 -18.12 2.59
CA ARG A 57 -4.50 -17.36 2.84
C ARG A 57 -5.13 -16.91 1.52
N PRO A 58 -6.42 -17.21 1.27
CA PRO A 58 -7.10 -16.69 0.08
C PRO A 58 -7.23 -15.17 0.15
N PRO A 59 -7.06 -14.43 -0.95
CA PRO A 59 -7.34 -13.00 -1.01
C PRO A 59 -8.78 -12.70 -0.61
N ARG A 60 -9.00 -11.56 0.05
CA ARG A 60 -10.32 -11.00 0.36
C ARG A 60 -10.60 -9.79 -0.52
N PRO A 61 -11.85 -9.31 -0.62
CA PRO A 61 -12.16 -8.09 -1.34
C PRO A 61 -11.25 -6.93 -0.93
N LEU A 62 -10.87 -6.10 -1.91
CA LEU A 62 -10.05 -4.92 -1.65
C LEU A 62 -10.85 -3.87 -0.88
N PRO A 63 -10.19 -3.09 0.01
CA PRO A 63 -10.81 -1.94 0.63
C PRO A 63 -11.01 -0.81 -0.39
N MET A 64 -11.73 0.23 0.03
CA MET A 64 -11.86 1.49 -0.71
C MET A 64 -11.27 2.62 0.12
N MET A 65 -10.41 3.43 -0.50
CA MET A 65 -9.90 4.67 0.10
C MET A 65 -10.82 5.83 -0.28
N LEU A 66 -11.37 6.51 0.72
CA LEU A 66 -12.07 7.79 0.56
C LEU A 66 -11.15 8.92 1.02
N ILE A 67 -11.12 10.00 0.24
CA ILE A 67 -10.29 11.18 0.51
C ILE A 67 -11.22 12.39 0.67
N ASN A 68 -10.97 13.23 1.67
CA ASN A 68 -11.72 14.45 1.89
C ASN A 68 -11.65 15.36 0.65
N PRO A 69 -12.78 15.62 -0.04
CA PRO A 69 -12.78 16.37 -1.29
C PRO A 69 -12.47 17.86 -1.09
N GLU A 70 -12.57 18.38 0.14
CA GLU A 70 -12.34 19.80 0.43
C GLU A 70 -10.85 20.17 0.43
N VAL A 71 -9.95 19.20 0.54
CA VAL A 71 -8.50 19.46 0.48
C VAL A 71 -8.07 19.68 -0.97
N LYS A 72 -7.55 20.88 -1.25
CA LYS A 72 -7.11 21.31 -2.59
C LYS A 72 -5.60 21.57 -2.72
N ASP A 73 -4.85 21.34 -1.65
CA ASP A 73 -3.39 21.48 -1.63
C ASP A 73 -2.76 20.15 -1.19
N ILE A 74 -1.72 19.71 -1.90
CA ILE A 74 -1.03 18.45 -1.63
C ILE A 74 -0.42 18.41 -0.24
N PHE A 75 -0.04 19.57 0.31
CA PHE A 75 0.50 19.70 1.67
C PHE A 75 -0.58 19.94 2.73
N GLY A 76 -1.84 20.09 2.31
CA GLY A 76 -2.98 20.34 3.20
C GLY A 76 -3.59 19.08 3.82
N PHE A 77 -3.29 17.90 3.27
CA PHE A 77 -3.83 16.63 3.76
C PHE A 77 -3.34 16.27 5.16
N ARG A 78 -4.26 15.78 5.99
CA ARG A 78 -4.02 15.26 7.33
C ARG A 78 -4.52 13.82 7.43
N TYR A 79 -4.16 13.14 8.52
CA TYR A 79 -4.58 11.76 8.74
C TYR A 79 -6.11 11.60 8.71
N GLU A 80 -6.83 12.59 9.24
CA GLU A 80 -8.29 12.58 9.32
C GLU A 80 -8.99 12.78 7.97
N ASP A 81 -8.25 13.13 6.91
CA ASP A 81 -8.80 13.30 5.55
C ASP A 81 -8.90 11.97 4.78
N PHE A 82 -8.52 10.84 5.40
CA PHE A 82 -8.46 9.54 4.76
C PHE A 82 -9.30 8.52 5.52
N ASP A 83 -10.28 7.94 4.83
CA ASP A 83 -11.12 6.87 5.37
C ASP A 83 -10.93 5.59 4.57
N LEU A 84 -10.44 4.54 5.24
CA LEU A 84 -10.27 3.21 4.64
C LEU A 84 -11.49 2.34 4.93
N ILE A 85 -12.37 2.21 3.95
CA ILE A 85 -13.65 1.51 4.07
C ILE A 85 -13.52 0.06 3.63
N ASN A 86 -14.23 -0.84 4.31
CA ASN A 86 -14.29 -2.28 4.02
C ASN A 86 -12.93 -3.00 4.09
N TYR A 87 -12.02 -2.52 4.95
CA TYR A 87 -10.76 -3.20 5.20
C TYR A 87 -10.94 -4.37 6.16
N ASP A 88 -11.09 -5.58 5.60
CA ASP A 88 -11.19 -6.85 6.33
C ASP A 88 -9.97 -7.76 6.06
N PRO A 89 -8.76 -7.42 6.57
CA PRO A 89 -7.56 -8.20 6.32
C PRO A 89 -7.53 -9.48 7.15
N HIS A 90 -6.73 -10.46 6.71
CA HIS A 90 -6.33 -11.57 7.58
C HIS A 90 -5.50 -11.07 8.78
N PRO A 91 -5.40 -11.86 9.88
CA PRO A 91 -4.62 -11.46 11.05
C PRO A 91 -3.17 -11.08 10.72
N HIS A 92 -2.65 -10.06 11.41
CA HIS A 92 -1.29 -9.56 11.20
C HIS A 92 -0.23 -10.68 11.23
N ILE A 93 0.72 -10.63 10.28
CA ILE A 93 1.91 -11.50 10.26
C ILE A 93 3.11 -10.65 10.64
N LYS A 94 3.78 -11.00 11.74
CA LYS A 94 4.93 -10.27 12.24
C LYS A 94 6.20 -10.64 11.47
N GLY A 95 6.85 -9.65 10.86
CA GLY A 95 8.20 -9.76 10.29
C GLY A 95 9.21 -8.87 11.01
N THR A 96 10.47 -9.30 11.05
CA THR A 96 11.58 -8.49 11.57
C THR A 96 12.33 -7.84 10.43
N VAL A 97 12.63 -6.54 10.53
CA VAL A 97 13.46 -5.86 9.51
C VAL A 97 14.85 -6.48 9.54
N SER A 98 15.36 -6.85 8.36
CA SER A 98 16.74 -7.31 8.20
C SER A 98 17.68 -6.10 8.28
N VAL A 99 18.74 -6.23 9.08
CA VAL A 99 19.80 -5.22 9.25
C VAL A 99 20.90 -5.47 8.23
#